data_AF-A0A5R8NLT2-F1
#
_entry.id   AF-A0A5R8NLT2-F1
#
_cell.length_a   1.000
_cell.length_b   1.000
_cell.length_c   1.000
_cell.angle_alpha   90.00
_cell.angle_beta   90.00
_cell.angle_gamma   90.00
#
_symmetry.space_group_name_H-M   'P 1'
#
loop_
_entity.id
_entity.type
_entity.pdbx_description
1 polymer ?
#
loop_
_entity_poly.entity_id
_entity_poly.type
_entity_poly.pdbx_seq_one_letter_code
_entity_poly.pdbx_strand_id
1 'polypeptide(L)'
;MDGSVLSELGDTPVSWCEYYRRVCGLPASVEPRSGRIVMRACAIGAVTMPAHYGGMVLVRSPIAGPVVAHPRSRRWSFLVQRDVPDDTKLFMELFRLDVSVSPLGAEIVLPSPGERGPGFRVWVKPPHDGVPPSGMAVVDAVRSVHR
;
A
#
# COMPACT_ATOMS: atom_id res chain seq x y z
N MET A 1 0.65 -14.93 12.31
CA MET A 1 0.93 -13.55 12.74
C MET A 1 0.06 -13.31 13.96
N ASP A 2 0.70 -13.39 15.13
CA ASP A 2 0.04 -13.53 16.42
C ASP A 2 -0.79 -12.31 16.80
N GLY A 3 -2.07 -12.52 17.11
CA GLY A 3 -2.97 -11.52 17.68
C GLY A 3 -2.55 -11.02 19.07
N SER A 4 -1.44 -11.52 19.62
CA SER A 4 -0.89 -11.20 20.94
C SER A 4 -0.24 -9.81 21.02
N VAL A 5 0.29 -9.27 19.91
CA VAL A 5 0.91 -7.92 19.91
C VAL A 5 -0.12 -6.80 19.78
N LEU A 6 -1.29 -7.09 19.21
CA LEU A 6 -2.38 -6.12 19.08
C LEU A 6 -3.20 -5.97 20.38
N SER A 7 -3.15 -6.96 21.29
CA SER A 7 -3.84 -6.86 22.58
C SER A 7 -3.14 -5.95 23.59
N GLU A 8 -1.82 -5.72 23.45
CA GLU A 8 -1.06 -4.81 24.33
C GLU A 8 -1.11 -3.34 23.85
N LEU A 9 -1.26 -3.14 22.54
CA LEU A 9 -1.36 -1.84 21.88
C LEU A 9 -2.84 -1.44 21.77
N GLY A 10 -3.45 -0.98 22.88
CA GLY A 10 -4.89 -0.67 22.98
C GLY A 10 -5.47 -0.02 21.71
N ASP A 11 -6.64 -0.48 21.26
CA ASP A 11 -7.19 -0.33 19.90
C ASP A 11 -7.46 1.13 19.45
N THR A 12 -6.40 1.90 19.26
CA THR A 12 -6.42 3.35 18.96
C THR A 12 -5.56 3.63 17.73
N PRO A 13 -5.83 4.72 16.98
CA PRO A 13 -4.97 5.11 15.86
C PRO A 13 -3.50 5.32 16.25
N VAL A 14 -3.22 5.75 17.48
CA VAL A 14 -1.86 5.99 17.98
C VAL A 14 -1.10 4.67 18.15
N SER A 15 -1.71 3.67 18.78
CA SER A 15 -1.06 2.38 19.03
C SER A 15 -0.77 1.62 17.73
N TRP A 16 -1.67 1.70 16.75
CA TRP A 16 -1.48 1.12 15.43
C TRP A 16 -0.46 1.90 14.58
N CYS A 17 -0.39 3.21 14.72
CA CYS A 17 0.68 4.01 14.14
C CYS A 17 2.06 3.61 14.71
N GLU A 18 2.14 3.30 16.01
CA GLU A 18 3.35 2.75 16.62
C GLU A 18 3.68 1.34 16.11
N TYR A 19 2.69 0.46 15.96
CA TYR A 19 2.87 -0.86 15.36
C TYR A 19 3.45 -0.75 13.95
N TYR A 20 2.86 0.08 13.09
CA TYR A 20 3.37 0.25 11.71
C TYR A 20 4.79 0.79 11.67
N ARG A 21 5.15 1.71 12.57
CA ARG A 21 6.52 2.25 12.64
C ARG A 21 7.53 1.24 13.17
N ARG A 22 7.22 0.60 14.30
CA ARG A 22 8.19 -0.21 15.06
C ARG A 22 8.29 -1.65 14.57
N VAL A 23 7.17 -2.22 14.15
CA VAL A 23 7.10 -3.63 13.71
C VAL A 23 7.19 -3.69 12.19
N CYS A 24 6.38 -2.89 11.49
CA CYS A 24 6.28 -3.01 10.03
C CYS A 24 7.30 -2.17 9.25
N GLY A 25 8.08 -1.32 9.92
CA GLY A 25 9.05 -0.41 9.27
C GLY A 25 8.42 0.63 8.35
N LEU A 26 7.12 0.92 8.48
CA LEU A 26 6.43 1.93 7.69
C LEU A 26 6.55 3.30 8.36
N PRO A 27 6.89 4.39 7.63
CA PRO A 27 7.00 5.74 8.18
C PRO A 27 5.61 6.36 8.41
N ALA A 28 4.81 5.72 9.26
CA ALA A 28 3.44 6.09 9.55
C ALA A 28 3.33 7.24 10.57
N SER A 29 2.33 8.08 10.42
CA SER A 29 1.91 9.12 11.37
C SER A 29 0.38 9.17 11.45
N VAL A 30 -0.16 9.71 12.54
CA VAL A 30 -1.60 10.01 12.64
C VAL A 30 -1.81 11.42 12.09
N GLU A 31 -2.69 11.57 11.09
CA GLU A 31 -3.04 12.88 10.53
C GLU A 31 -3.96 13.63 11.52
N PRO A 32 -3.51 14.78 12.11
CA PRO A 32 -4.21 15.43 13.22
C PRO A 32 -5.67 15.80 12.94
N ARG A 33 -6.02 16.14 11.69
CA ARG A 33 -7.39 16.57 11.35
C ARG A 33 -8.37 15.42 11.21
N SER A 34 -7.91 14.29 10.67
CA SER A 34 -8.78 13.17 10.33
C SER A 34 -8.68 11.98 11.28
N GLY A 35 -7.63 11.94 12.11
CA GLY A 35 -7.30 10.80 12.96
C GLY A 35 -6.84 9.56 12.18
N ARG A 36 -6.73 9.65 10.85
CA ARG A 36 -6.29 8.53 10.00
C ARG A 36 -4.81 8.30 10.12
N ILE A 37 -4.41 7.04 10.01
CA ILE A 37 -3.00 6.70 9.87
C ILE A 37 -2.59 6.89 8.41
N VAL A 38 -1.55 7.67 8.20
CA VAL A 38 -1.00 7.99 6.88
C VAL A 38 0.50 7.77 6.86
N MET A 39 1.07 7.60 5.68
CA MET A 39 2.50 7.77 5.44
C MET A 39 2.70 8.68 4.25
N ARG A 40 3.84 9.38 4.20
CA ARG A 40 4.23 10.15 3.01
C ARG A 40 5.16 9.34 2.14
N ALA A 41 4.90 9.35 0.84
CA ALA A 41 5.72 8.66 -0.15
C ALA A 41 7.15 9.23 -0.15
N CYS A 42 8.15 8.42 0.21
CA CYS A 42 9.56 8.81 0.25
C CYS A 42 10.45 7.63 -0.14
N ALA A 43 11.01 6.89 0.81
CA ALA A 43 11.68 5.61 0.50
C ALA A 43 10.66 4.54 0.08
N ILE A 44 9.49 4.56 0.71
CA ILE A 44 8.34 3.72 0.39
C ILE A 44 7.30 4.57 -0.33
N GLY A 45 6.76 4.07 -1.43
CA GLY A 45 5.64 4.65 -2.18
C GLY A 45 4.54 3.63 -2.40
N ALA A 46 3.66 3.91 -3.36
CA ALA A 46 2.60 3.01 -3.76
C ALA A 46 2.45 2.93 -5.28
N VAL A 47 2.23 1.72 -5.79
CA VAL A 47 1.67 1.49 -7.14
C VAL A 47 0.22 1.09 -6.96
N THR A 48 -0.69 1.89 -7.52
CA THR A 48 -2.14 1.75 -7.34
C THR A 48 -2.83 1.40 -8.64
N MET A 49 -3.62 0.34 -8.63
CA MET A 49 -4.26 -0.23 -9.83
C MET A 49 -5.70 -0.69 -9.54
N PRO A 50 -6.53 -0.95 -10.56
CA PRO A 50 -7.79 -1.66 -10.40
C PRO A 50 -7.62 -2.98 -9.64
N ALA A 51 -8.62 -3.33 -8.82
CA ALA A 51 -8.55 -4.52 -7.98
C ALA A 51 -8.36 -5.83 -8.78
N HIS A 52 -8.86 -5.91 -10.02
CA HIS A 52 -8.65 -7.09 -10.87
C HIS A 52 -7.18 -7.26 -11.27
N TYR A 53 -6.48 -6.19 -11.67
CA TYR A 53 -5.03 -6.24 -11.89
C TYR A 53 -4.30 -6.57 -10.59
N GLY A 54 -4.70 -5.97 -9.47
CA GLY A 54 -4.08 -6.23 -8.17
C GLY A 54 -4.15 -7.70 -7.77
N GLY A 55 -5.32 -8.33 -7.95
CA GLY A 55 -5.49 -9.77 -7.71
C GLY A 55 -4.60 -10.63 -8.61
N MET A 56 -4.54 -10.31 -9.91
CA MET A 56 -3.70 -11.05 -10.86
C MET A 56 -2.20 -10.91 -10.55
N VAL A 57 -1.73 -9.70 -10.23
CA VAL A 57 -0.34 -9.44 -9.83
C VAL A 57 0.01 -10.22 -8.56
N LEU A 58 -0.87 -10.21 -7.55
CA LEU A 58 -0.62 -10.90 -6.29
C LEU A 58 -0.56 -12.43 -6.44
N VAL A 59 -1.35 -13.00 -7.37
CA VAL A 59 -1.38 -14.46 -7.60
C VAL A 59 -0.25 -14.93 -8.52
N ARG A 60 0.09 -14.16 -9.55
CA ARG A 60 1.00 -14.59 -10.63
C ARG A 60 2.46 -14.19 -10.41
N SER A 61 2.74 -13.35 -9.42
CA SER A 61 4.08 -12.86 -9.14
C SER A 61 4.52 -13.24 -7.73
N PRO A 62 5.77 -13.68 -7.53
CA PRO A 62 6.33 -13.90 -6.20
C PRO A 62 6.57 -12.59 -5.43
N ILE A 63 6.15 -11.43 -5.97
CA ILE A 63 6.29 -10.12 -5.33
C ILE A 63 5.58 -10.12 -3.98
N ALA A 64 6.36 -10.30 -2.94
CA ALA A 64 5.92 -10.21 -1.57
C ALA A 64 5.94 -8.74 -1.14
N GLY A 65 4.77 -8.10 -1.09
CA GLY A 65 4.66 -6.74 -0.57
C GLY A 65 3.38 -6.50 0.22
N PRO A 66 3.35 -5.47 1.07
CA PRO A 66 2.12 -5.01 1.69
C PRO A 66 1.15 -4.53 0.60
N VAL A 67 -0.10 -5.00 0.66
CA VAL A 67 -1.15 -4.63 -0.30
C VAL A 67 -2.37 -4.12 0.45
N VAL A 68 -2.77 -2.89 0.12
CA VAL A 68 -3.96 -2.24 0.66
C VAL A 68 -5.08 -2.31 -0.38
N ALA A 69 -6.26 -2.81 0.01
CA ALA A 69 -7.46 -2.64 -0.78
C ALA A 69 -8.16 -1.32 -0.45
N HIS A 70 -8.74 -0.72 -1.47
CA HIS A 70 -9.60 0.48 -1.41
C HIS A 70 -10.98 0.09 -1.92
N PRO A 71 -11.84 -0.55 -1.10
CA PRO A 71 -13.13 -1.07 -1.54
C PRO A 71 -14.01 -0.03 -2.24
N ARG A 72 -14.08 1.20 -1.71
CA ARG A 72 -14.88 2.30 -2.28
C ARG A 72 -14.52 2.64 -3.73
N SER A 73 -13.23 2.59 -4.08
CA SER A 73 -12.76 2.91 -5.45
C SER A 73 -12.49 1.67 -6.29
N ARG A 74 -12.63 0.46 -5.74
CA ARG A 74 -12.28 -0.82 -6.38
C ARG A 74 -10.83 -0.85 -6.88
N ARG A 75 -9.92 -0.29 -6.08
CA ARG A 75 -8.48 -0.24 -6.36
C ARG A 75 -7.69 -0.94 -5.29
N TRP A 76 -6.49 -1.40 -5.62
CA TRP A 76 -5.49 -1.90 -4.68
C TRP A 76 -4.19 -1.07 -4.82
N SER A 77 -3.52 -0.78 -3.71
CA SER A 77 -2.18 -0.20 -3.67
C SER A 77 -1.18 -1.22 -3.14
N PHE A 78 -0.14 -1.50 -3.93
CA PHE A 78 1.05 -2.20 -3.48
C PHE A 78 2.00 -1.18 -2.87
N LEU A 79 2.41 -1.36 -1.62
CA LEU A 79 3.48 -0.55 -1.04
C LEU A 79 4.81 -1.07 -1.56
N VAL A 80 5.61 -0.17 -2.12
CA VAL A 80 6.81 -0.50 -2.90
C VAL A 80 7.97 0.43 -2.57
N GLN A 81 9.18 0.02 -2.93
CA GLN A 81 10.32 0.94 -3.04
C GLN A 81 10.03 1.99 -4.13
N ARG A 82 10.56 3.20 -3.96
CA ARG A 82 10.42 4.27 -4.97
C ARG A 82 11.53 4.23 -6.02
N ASP A 83 11.65 3.10 -6.70
CA ASP A 83 12.59 2.86 -7.81
C ASP A 83 11.93 2.96 -9.21
N VAL A 84 10.64 3.31 -9.27
CA VAL A 84 9.95 3.61 -10.53
C VAL A 84 10.41 4.99 -11.03
N PRO A 85 10.94 5.10 -12.25
CA PRO A 85 11.40 6.37 -12.79
C PRO A 85 10.23 7.32 -13.07
N ASP A 86 10.48 8.60 -12.88
CA ASP A 86 9.58 9.67 -13.33
C ASP A 86 9.78 9.91 -14.83
N ASP A 87 9.26 8.99 -15.64
CA ASP A 87 9.35 9.01 -17.10
C ASP A 87 7.96 9.17 -17.73
N THR A 88 7.83 10.13 -18.65
CA THR A 88 6.55 10.46 -19.29
C THR A 88 5.99 9.28 -20.10
N LYS A 89 6.84 8.46 -20.75
CA LYS A 89 6.35 7.31 -21.52
C LYS A 89 5.79 6.24 -20.60
N LEU A 90 6.49 5.94 -19.51
CA LEU A 90 6.01 5.03 -18.49
C LEU A 90 4.73 5.53 -17.82
N PHE A 91 4.65 6.82 -17.50
CA PHE A 91 3.43 7.42 -16.98
C PHE A 91 2.24 7.22 -17.93
N MET A 92 2.41 7.53 -19.22
CA MET A 92 1.36 7.35 -20.22
C MET A 92 0.95 5.88 -20.38
N GLU A 93 1.90 4.96 -20.32
CA GLU A 93 1.63 3.52 -20.35
C GLU A 93 0.76 3.10 -19.17
N LEU A 94 1.19 3.41 -17.94
CA LEU A 94 0.46 3.06 -16.73
C LEU A 94 -0.92 3.73 -16.68
N PHE A 95 -1.02 4.99 -17.10
CA PHE A 95 -2.28 5.72 -17.18
C PHE A 95 -3.32 5.00 -18.05
N ARG A 96 -2.92 4.41 -19.19
CA ARG A 96 -3.82 3.63 -20.07
C ARG A 96 -4.35 2.36 -19.41
N LEU A 97 -3.60 1.81 -18.45
CA LEU A 97 -4.00 0.65 -17.66
C LEU A 97 -4.78 1.05 -16.39
N ASP A 98 -5.09 2.34 -16.24
CA ASP A 98 -5.61 2.92 -15.01
C ASP A 98 -4.70 2.61 -13.81
N VAL A 99 -3.38 2.60 -14.01
CA VAL A 99 -2.37 2.39 -12.96
C VAL A 99 -1.65 3.70 -12.67
N SER A 100 -1.38 3.97 -11.39
CA SER A 100 -0.67 5.17 -10.94
C SER A 100 0.43 4.84 -9.94
N VAL A 101 1.48 5.67 -9.95
CA VAL A 101 2.57 5.61 -8.99
C VAL A 101 2.50 6.86 -8.12
N SER A 102 2.62 6.70 -6.80
CA SER A 102 2.60 7.84 -5.88
C SER A 102 3.80 8.78 -6.14
N PRO A 103 3.58 10.09 -6.39
CA PRO A 103 4.69 11.04 -6.49
C PRO A 103 5.37 11.25 -5.12
N LEU A 104 6.53 11.91 -5.12
CA LEU A 104 7.24 12.22 -3.88
C LEU A 104 6.36 13.08 -2.95
N GLY A 105 6.30 12.71 -1.68
CA GLY A 105 5.53 13.42 -0.66
C GLY A 105 4.02 13.13 -0.67
N ALA A 106 3.53 12.34 -1.64
CA ALA A 106 2.13 11.96 -1.72
C ALA A 106 1.68 11.25 -0.43
N GLU A 107 0.49 11.59 0.04
CA GLU A 107 -0.09 10.96 1.21
C GLU A 107 -0.72 9.61 0.85
N ILE A 108 -0.31 8.57 1.59
CA ILE A 108 -0.82 7.21 1.46
C ILE A 108 -1.51 6.86 2.78
N VAL A 109 -2.84 6.83 2.75
CA VAL A 109 -3.65 6.42 3.92
C VAL A 109 -3.53 4.91 4.12
N LEU A 110 -3.15 4.50 5.32
CA LEU A 110 -3.04 3.10 5.72
C LEU A 110 -4.36 2.62 6.37
N PRO A 111 -4.66 1.31 6.34
CA PRO A 111 -5.76 0.75 7.13
C PRO A 111 -5.63 1.16 8.59
N SER A 112 -6.68 1.76 9.14
CA SER A 112 -6.73 2.17 10.55
C SER A 112 -7.60 1.20 11.35
N PRO A 113 -7.27 0.90 12.61
CA PRO A 113 -8.18 0.20 13.51
C PRO A 113 -9.50 0.95 13.68
N GLY A 114 -10.59 0.22 13.91
CA GLY A 114 -11.92 0.81 14.11
C GLY A 114 -12.62 1.31 12.84
N GLU A 115 -11.89 1.53 11.73
CA GLU A 115 -12.47 1.75 10.40
C GLU A 115 -13.06 0.42 9.87
N ARG A 116 -14.31 0.12 10.28
CA ARG A 116 -15.03 -1.10 9.91
C ARG A 116 -16.17 -0.79 8.95
N GLY A 117 -16.30 -1.58 7.88
CA GLY A 117 -17.38 -1.46 6.90
C GLY A 117 -16.90 -1.52 5.45
N PRO A 118 -17.81 -1.69 4.49
CA PRO A 118 -17.49 -2.06 3.10
C PRO A 118 -16.76 -0.97 2.30
N GLY A 119 -16.50 0.21 2.87
CA GLY A 119 -15.82 1.32 2.20
C GLY A 119 -14.41 1.62 2.70
N PHE A 120 -13.99 1.05 3.82
CA PHE A 120 -12.72 1.37 4.47
C PHE A 120 -11.55 0.58 3.91
N ARG A 121 -10.34 1.14 4.04
CA ARG A 121 -9.12 0.49 3.56
C ARG A 121 -8.82 -0.72 4.43
N VAL A 122 -8.49 -1.83 3.79
CA VAL A 122 -8.13 -3.08 4.49
C VAL A 122 -6.85 -3.64 3.91
N TRP A 123 -6.09 -4.36 4.72
CA TRP A 123 -4.95 -5.12 4.22
C TRP A 123 -5.47 -6.34 3.44
N VAL A 124 -5.08 -6.44 2.18
CA VAL A 124 -5.15 -7.70 1.42
C VAL A 124 -3.98 -8.58 1.82
N LYS A 125 -2.79 -7.97 1.90
CA LYS A 125 -1.58 -8.57 2.43
C LYS A 125 -0.98 -7.59 3.42
N PRO A 126 -0.95 -7.88 4.73
CA PRO A 126 -0.37 -6.96 5.70
C PRO A 126 1.14 -6.83 5.46
N PRO A 127 1.76 -5.74 5.91
CA PRO A 127 3.21 -5.66 5.96
C PRO A 127 3.76 -6.80 6.84
N HIS A 128 4.88 -7.38 6.40
CA HIS A 128 5.66 -8.34 7.15
C HIS A 128 7.09 -7.82 7.24
N ASP A 129 7.86 -8.29 8.21
CA ASP A 129 9.24 -7.87 8.45
C ASP A 129 10.06 -8.02 7.16
N GLY A 130 10.37 -6.90 6.51
CA GLY A 130 11.02 -6.91 5.20
C GLY A 130 10.96 -5.58 4.47
N VAL A 131 11.89 -5.41 3.54
CA VAL A 131 11.88 -4.27 2.62
C VAL A 131 10.71 -4.43 1.66
N PRO A 132 9.93 -3.38 1.36
CA PRO A 132 8.92 -3.44 0.31
C PRO A 132 9.53 -3.94 -1.01
N PRO A 133 8.74 -4.57 -1.88
CA PRO A 133 9.24 -4.98 -3.19
C PRO A 133 9.63 -3.78 -4.05
N SER A 134 10.45 -4.03 -5.06
CA SER A 134 10.71 -3.05 -6.14
C SER A 134 9.39 -2.60 -6.77
N GLY A 135 9.22 -1.29 -6.93
CA GLY A 135 8.09 -0.72 -7.65
C GLY A 135 8.15 -1.06 -9.13
N MET A 136 9.35 -1.10 -9.72
CA MET A 136 9.51 -1.58 -11.10
C MET A 136 9.13 -3.05 -11.26
N ALA A 137 9.45 -3.91 -10.29
CA ALA A 137 8.98 -5.29 -10.33
C ALA A 137 7.44 -5.38 -10.34
N VAL A 138 6.73 -4.53 -9.59
CA VAL A 138 5.26 -4.47 -9.62
C VAL A 138 4.75 -3.96 -10.97
N VAL A 139 5.40 -2.94 -11.55
CA VAL A 139 5.08 -2.45 -12.90
C VAL A 139 5.24 -3.55 -13.95
N ASP A 140 6.33 -4.31 -13.90
CA ASP A 140 6.57 -5.41 -14.83
C ASP A 140 5.57 -6.57 -14.64
N ALA A 141 5.13 -6.82 -13.41
CA ALA A 141 4.05 -7.76 -13.14
C ALA A 141 2.71 -7.27 -13.71
N VAL A 142 2.39 -5.98 -13.64
CA VAL A 142 1.19 -5.42 -14.29
C VAL A 142 1.26 -5.65 -15.82
N ARG A 143 2.41 -5.38 -16.43
CA ARG A 143 2.64 -5.61 -17.87
C ARG A 143 2.52 -7.07 -18.30
N SER A 144 2.82 -8.01 -17.41
CA SER A 144 2.71 -9.44 -17.71
C SER A 144 1.28 -9.96 -17.64
N VAL A 145 0.43 -9.35 -16.80
CA VAL A 145 -0.97 -9.77 -16.62
C VAL A 145 -1.95 -9.05 -17.53
N HIS A 146 -1.56 -7.91 -18.10
CA HIS A 146 -2.33 -7.19 -19.10
C HIS A 146 -2.27 -7.83 -20.51
N ARG A 147 -1.20 -8.59 -20.78
CA ARG A 147 -1.00 -9.27 -22.06
C ARG A 147 -1.88 -10.51 -22.23
#